data_AF-A0A840ITF9-F1
#
_entry.id   AF-A0A840ITF9-F1
#
_cell.length_a   1.000
_cell.length_b   1.000
_cell.length_c   1.000
_cell.angle_alpha   90.00
_cell.angle_beta   90.00
_cell.angle_gamma   90.00
#
_symmetry.space_group_name_H-M   'P 1'
#
loop_
_entity.id
_entity.type
_entity.pdbx_description
1 polymer ?
#
loop_
_entity_poly.entity_id
_entity_poly.type
_entity_poly.pdbx_seq_one_letter_code
_entity_poly.pdbx_strand_id
1 'polypeptide(L)'
;MEDERGVDDLIDIADEIPETLGLSAGLTEIRATARGEGLSVTVDVHGMLVALDLGEAALEKGPAALAAEISRLSTEAGTRALHAGMRAIKAGTTPAVTAAVGDALALPPESEPGSEAGVAAGSGSGSADDAGDGPAAAATPPAPTRSRRRPAPTDDDEEGFVLEPVKD
;
A
#
# COMPACT_ATOMS: atom_id res chain seq x y z
N MET A 1 -5.41 23.07 -34.83
CA MET A 1 -4.27 23.99 -34.69
C MET A 1 -3.19 23.15 -34.06
N GLU A 2 -2.22 22.73 -34.86
CA GLU A 2 -0.99 22.17 -34.33
C GLU A 2 -0.27 23.31 -33.62
N ASP A 3 0.13 23.06 -32.39
CA ASP A 3 0.80 24.05 -31.54
C ASP A 3 2.21 24.27 -32.11
N GLU A 4 2.44 25.39 -32.82
CA GLU A 4 3.70 25.69 -33.52
C GLU A 4 4.85 26.13 -32.58
N ARG A 5 4.69 26.01 -31.27
CA ARG A 5 5.73 26.35 -30.30
C ARG A 5 6.91 25.38 -30.39
N GLY A 6 8.12 25.91 -30.47
CA GLY A 6 9.33 25.13 -30.39
C GLY A 6 9.54 24.57 -28.98
N VAL A 7 10.40 23.56 -28.85
CA VAL A 7 10.77 22.99 -27.54
C VAL A 7 11.34 24.07 -26.62
N ASP A 8 12.14 24.99 -27.16
CA ASP A 8 12.71 26.10 -26.40
C ASP A 8 11.62 27.05 -25.87
N ASP A 9 10.60 27.38 -26.68
CA ASP A 9 9.47 28.19 -26.24
C ASP A 9 8.66 27.49 -25.12
N LEU A 10 8.56 26.16 -25.17
CA LEU A 10 7.88 25.38 -24.13
C LEU A 10 8.69 25.34 -22.82
N ILE A 11 10.02 25.35 -22.90
CA ILE A 11 10.91 25.43 -21.73
C ILE A 11 10.80 26.81 -21.09
N ASP A 12 10.86 27.89 -21.88
CA ASP A 12 10.71 29.26 -21.38
C ASP A 12 9.35 29.46 -20.71
N ILE A 13 8.28 28.92 -21.29
CA ILE A 13 6.95 28.92 -20.66
C ILE A 13 6.95 28.10 -19.36
N ALA A 14 7.62 26.95 -19.31
CA ALA A 14 7.69 26.14 -18.09
C ALA A 14 8.44 26.85 -16.95
N ASP A 15 9.49 27.61 -17.26
CA ASP A 15 10.25 28.40 -16.29
C ASP A 15 9.47 29.65 -15.80
N GLU A 16 8.61 30.21 -16.65
CA GLU A 16 7.73 31.33 -16.29
C GLU A 16 6.43 30.90 -15.59
N ILE A 17 6.03 29.63 -15.69
CA ILE A 17 4.88 29.11 -14.94
C ILE A 17 5.23 29.17 -13.45
N PRO A 18 4.52 30.01 -12.66
CA PRO A 18 4.72 30.01 -11.21
C PRO A 18 4.47 28.60 -10.68
N GLU A 19 5.31 28.09 -9.76
CA GLU A 19 5.11 26.79 -9.10
C GLU A 19 3.64 26.64 -8.77
N THR A 20 2.94 25.84 -9.57
CA THR A 20 1.51 25.97 -9.73
C THR A 20 0.84 25.65 -8.39
N LEU A 21 0.28 26.69 -7.77
CA LEU A 21 -0.70 26.59 -6.68
C LEU A 21 -0.18 25.85 -5.42
N GLY A 22 1.13 25.69 -5.26
CA GLY A 22 1.71 24.94 -4.14
C GLY A 22 1.49 23.42 -4.22
N LEU A 23 1.26 22.86 -5.41
CA LEU A 23 1.09 21.40 -5.58
C LEU A 23 2.33 20.62 -5.12
N SER A 24 3.53 21.11 -5.44
CA SER A 24 4.82 20.55 -5.00
C SER A 24 4.87 20.46 -3.46
N ALA A 25 4.70 21.61 -2.79
CA ALA A 25 4.66 21.70 -1.34
C ALA A 25 3.55 20.82 -0.74
N GLY A 26 2.35 20.85 -1.33
CA GLY A 26 1.21 20.07 -0.90
C GLY A 26 1.45 18.56 -0.98
N LEU A 27 2.12 18.07 -2.02
CA LEU A 27 2.51 16.66 -2.12
C LEU A 27 3.56 16.29 -1.07
N THR A 28 4.55 17.15 -0.84
CA THR A 28 5.59 16.95 0.19
C THR A 28 5.02 16.89 1.60
N GLU A 29 3.90 17.58 1.87
CA GLU A 29 3.23 17.56 3.17
C GLU A 29 2.34 16.33 3.42
N ILE A 30 2.04 15.53 2.40
CA ILE A 30 1.17 14.36 2.55
C ILE A 30 1.79 13.36 3.53
N ARG A 31 1.04 13.07 4.59
CA ARG A 31 1.34 12.03 5.57
C ARG A 31 0.12 11.16 5.75
N ALA A 32 0.31 9.85 5.77
CA ALA A 32 -0.75 8.90 6.02
C ALA A 32 -0.38 7.99 7.17
N THR A 33 -1.28 7.85 8.13
CA THR A 33 -1.11 6.98 9.30
C THR A 33 -2.06 5.79 9.21
N ALA A 34 -1.55 4.59 9.50
CA ALA A 34 -2.34 3.40 9.80
C ALA A 34 -2.12 2.99 11.26
N ARG A 35 -3.14 2.39 11.87
CA ARG A 35 -3.13 2.01 13.29
C ARG A 35 -3.56 0.56 13.46
N GLY A 36 -2.87 -0.13 14.36
CA GLY A 36 -3.21 -1.45 14.87
C GLY A 36 -3.24 -1.42 16.39
N GLU A 37 -3.39 -2.59 17.00
CA GLU A 37 -3.45 -2.73 18.46
C GLU A 37 -2.11 -2.32 19.10
N GLY A 38 -2.10 -1.14 19.74
CA GLY A 38 -0.92 -0.56 20.38
C GLY A 38 0.18 -0.10 19.42
N LEU A 39 -0.09 0.05 18.12
CA LEU A 39 0.93 0.38 17.13
C LEU A 39 0.38 1.38 16.11
N SER A 40 1.18 2.37 15.73
CA SER A 40 0.87 3.23 14.58
C SER A 40 2.07 3.43 13.66
N VAL A 41 1.82 3.42 12.36
CA VAL A 41 2.83 3.65 11.32
C VAL A 41 2.38 4.85 10.50
N THR A 42 3.27 5.82 10.31
CA THR A 42 3.05 6.96 9.41
C THR A 42 4.08 6.95 8.31
N VAL A 43 3.62 7.15 7.07
CA VAL A 43 4.47 7.27 5.89
C VAL A 43 4.19 8.58 5.15
N ASP A 44 5.15 9.01 4.35
CA ASP A 44 4.97 10.11 3.40
C ASP A 44 4.46 9.62 2.03
N VAL A 45 4.31 10.55 1.07
CA VAL A 45 3.86 10.25 -0.30
C VAL A 45 4.84 9.36 -1.09
N HIS A 46 6.11 9.33 -0.69
CA HIS A 46 7.13 8.45 -1.28
C HIS A 46 7.09 7.03 -0.69
N GLY A 47 6.25 6.79 0.31
CA GLY A 47 6.17 5.53 1.04
C GLY A 47 7.26 5.38 2.12
N MET A 48 7.98 6.45 2.44
CA MET A 48 9.02 6.43 3.47
C MET A 48 8.39 6.51 4.85
N LEU A 49 8.89 5.70 5.78
CA LEU A 49 8.46 5.73 7.17
C LEU A 49 8.96 7.00 7.86
N VAL A 50 8.02 7.81 8.36
CA VAL A 50 8.32 9.10 9.02
C VAL A 50 7.94 9.12 10.49
N ALA A 51 7.07 8.19 10.93
CA ALA A 51 6.84 7.95 12.35
C ALA A 51 6.41 6.51 12.60
N LEU A 52 6.86 5.96 13.73
CA LEU A 52 6.48 4.66 14.25
C LEU A 52 6.23 4.81 15.75
N ASP A 53 5.03 4.49 16.21
CA ASP A 53 4.66 4.51 17.63
C ASP A 53 4.34 3.10 18.09
N LEU A 54 5.01 2.66 19.15
CA LEU A 54 4.92 1.32 19.74
C LEU A 54 4.50 1.43 21.20
N GLY A 55 3.24 1.13 21.46
CA GLY A 55 2.70 0.96 22.80
C GLY A 55 2.96 -0.43 23.38
N GLU A 56 2.67 -0.58 24.66
CA GLU A 56 2.90 -1.80 25.45
C GLU A 56 2.29 -3.06 24.81
N ALA A 57 1.03 -2.98 24.38
CA ALA A 57 0.33 -4.08 23.70
C ALA A 57 0.99 -4.54 22.39
N ALA A 58 1.74 -3.67 21.70
CA ALA A 58 2.48 -4.06 20.51
C ALA A 58 3.77 -4.82 20.87
N LEU A 59 4.42 -4.46 21.96
CA LEU A 59 5.64 -5.13 22.45
C LEU A 59 5.35 -6.54 22.97
N GLU A 60 4.14 -6.78 23.47
CA GLU A 60 3.69 -8.11 23.93
C GLU A 60 3.48 -9.12 22.80
N LYS A 61 3.29 -8.69 21.55
CA LYS A 61 3.01 -9.56 20.38
C LYS A 61 4.20 -10.48 20.01
N GLY A 62 5.40 -10.16 20.50
CA GLY A 62 6.64 -10.84 20.14
C GLY A 62 7.14 -10.46 18.72
N PRO A 63 8.42 -10.72 18.40
CA PRO A 63 9.09 -10.09 17.26
C PRO A 63 8.47 -10.41 15.89
N ALA A 64 8.11 -11.67 15.64
CA ALA A 64 7.58 -12.10 14.36
C ALA A 64 6.18 -11.51 14.07
N ALA A 65 5.30 -11.49 15.07
CA ALA A 65 3.97 -10.92 14.93
C ALA A 65 4.03 -9.39 14.84
N LEU A 66 4.92 -8.75 15.59
CA LEU A 66 5.13 -7.31 15.50
C LEU A 66 5.63 -6.90 14.09
N ALA A 67 6.60 -7.62 13.54
CA ALA A 67 7.11 -7.37 12.19
C ALA A 67 6.02 -7.55 11.11
N ALA A 68 5.18 -8.58 11.25
CA ALA A 68 4.04 -8.80 10.36
C ALA A 68 3.04 -7.63 10.44
N GLU A 69 2.72 -7.17 11.66
CA GLU A 69 1.79 -6.07 11.86
C GLU A 69 2.34 -4.73 11.33
N ILE A 70 3.62 -4.44 11.57
CA ILE A 70 4.29 -3.26 10.99
C ILE A 70 4.23 -3.32 9.46
N SER A 71 4.52 -4.47 8.86
CA SER A 71 4.48 -4.63 7.39
C SER A 71 3.06 -4.39 6.83
N ARG A 72 2.05 -4.96 7.48
CA ARG A 72 0.63 -4.76 7.14
C ARG A 72 0.26 -3.28 7.22
N LEU A 73 0.57 -2.61 8.33
CA LEU A 73 0.26 -1.20 8.55
C LEU A 73 1.04 -0.27 7.62
N SER A 74 2.28 -0.62 7.28
CA SER A 74 3.09 0.14 6.32
C SER A 74 2.47 0.10 4.93
N THR A 75 2.00 -1.07 4.51
CA THR A 75 1.28 -1.24 3.23
C THR A 75 -0.01 -0.43 3.24
N GLU A 76 -0.78 -0.51 4.32
CA GLU A 76 -2.03 0.24 4.48
C GLU A 76 -1.82 1.77 4.48
N ALA A 77 -0.81 2.25 5.21
CA ALA A 77 -0.43 3.66 5.22
C ALA A 77 0.06 4.12 3.84
N GLY A 78 0.85 3.30 3.15
CA GLY A 78 1.33 3.55 1.79
C GLY A 78 0.18 3.71 0.79
N THR A 79 -0.79 2.79 0.80
CA THR A 79 -2.00 2.90 -0.04
C THR A 79 -2.77 4.19 0.24
N ARG A 80 -2.93 4.56 1.52
CA ARG A 80 -3.60 5.82 1.91
C ARG A 80 -2.83 7.05 1.41
N ALA A 81 -1.50 7.06 1.53
CA ALA A 81 -0.65 8.15 1.03
C ALA A 81 -0.74 8.28 -0.49
N LEU A 82 -0.70 7.16 -1.22
CA LEU A 82 -0.86 7.13 -2.67
C LEU A 82 -2.21 7.71 -3.10
N HIS A 83 -3.30 7.29 -2.46
CA HIS A 83 -4.62 7.82 -2.75
C HIS A 83 -4.72 9.32 -2.45
N ALA A 84 -4.07 9.79 -1.38
CA ALA A 84 -4.00 11.22 -1.07
C ALA A 84 -3.21 11.99 -2.15
N GLY A 85 -2.06 11.47 -2.58
CA GLY A 85 -1.26 12.06 -3.66
C GLY A 85 -2.03 12.15 -4.96
N MET A 86 -2.75 11.08 -5.33
CA MET A 86 -3.59 11.07 -6.54
C MET A 86 -4.72 12.11 -6.48
N ARG A 87 -5.35 12.31 -5.31
CA ARG A 87 -6.35 13.38 -5.13
C ARG A 87 -5.74 14.78 -5.28
N ALA A 88 -4.54 15.00 -4.76
CA ALA A 88 -3.84 16.27 -4.90
C ALA A 88 -3.50 16.54 -6.39
N ILE A 89 -3.00 15.54 -7.11
CA ILE A 89 -2.73 15.64 -8.56
C ILE A 89 -4.01 15.97 -9.34
N LYS A 90 -5.13 15.28 -9.05
CA LYS A 90 -6.45 15.56 -9.65
C LYS A 90 -6.92 16.99 -9.43
N ALA A 91 -6.69 17.52 -8.23
CA ALA A 91 -7.11 18.88 -7.89
C ALA A 91 -6.18 19.96 -8.49
N GLY A 92 -4.89 19.64 -8.67
CA GLY A 92 -3.87 20.60 -9.09
C GLY A 92 -3.48 20.54 -10.57
N THR A 93 -3.97 19.57 -11.33
CA THR A 93 -3.56 19.34 -12.72
C THR A 93 -4.74 19.18 -13.67
N THR A 94 -4.47 19.23 -14.97
CA THR A 94 -5.49 18.98 -16.00
C THR A 94 -5.84 17.48 -16.05
N PRO A 95 -7.03 17.12 -16.58
CA PRO A 95 -7.43 15.72 -16.74
C PRO A 95 -6.43 14.88 -17.55
N ALA A 96 -5.78 15.47 -18.56
CA ALA A 96 -4.77 14.78 -19.37
C ALA A 96 -3.53 14.40 -18.54
N VAL A 97 -3.05 15.31 -17.68
CA VAL A 97 -1.91 15.03 -16.79
C VAL A 97 -2.29 14.00 -15.74
N THR A 98 -3.47 14.13 -15.13
CA THR A 98 -3.99 13.14 -14.18
C THR A 98 -4.07 11.74 -14.80
N ALA A 99 -4.61 11.61 -16.01
CA ALA A 99 -4.71 10.34 -16.72
C ALA A 99 -3.33 9.74 -17.00
N ALA A 100 -2.39 10.55 -17.49
CA ALA A 100 -1.01 10.10 -17.75
C ALA A 100 -0.31 9.59 -16.49
N VAL A 101 -0.52 10.24 -15.33
CA VAL A 101 0.02 9.76 -14.05
C VAL A 101 -0.67 8.47 -13.60
N GLY A 102 -2.00 8.36 -13.76
CA GLY A 102 -2.74 7.14 -13.47
C GLY A 102 -2.23 5.94 -14.26
N ASP A 103 -2.02 6.13 -15.56
CA ASP A 103 -1.47 5.11 -16.47
C ASP A 103 -0.04 4.72 -16.08
N ALA A 104 0.83 5.69 -15.77
CA ALA A 104 2.20 5.45 -15.35
C ALA A 104 2.30 4.63 -14.06
N LEU A 105 1.34 4.82 -13.15
CA LEU A 105 1.24 4.07 -11.89
C LEU A 105 0.45 2.76 -12.02
N ALA A 106 0.02 2.40 -13.23
CA ALA A 106 -0.84 1.24 -13.51
C ALA A 106 -2.08 1.19 -12.61
N LEU A 107 -2.64 2.35 -12.28
CA LEU A 107 -3.86 2.45 -11.48
C LEU A 107 -5.06 2.13 -12.36
N PRO A 108 -6.04 1.34 -11.88
CA PRO A 108 -7.28 1.14 -12.62
C PRO A 108 -8.00 2.48 -12.80
N PRO A 109 -8.65 2.73 -13.95
CA PRO A 109 -9.49 3.91 -14.12
C PRO A 109 -10.54 3.91 -13.00
N GLU A 110 -10.67 5.03 -12.29
CA GLU A 110 -11.67 5.15 -11.23
C GLU A 110 -13.05 4.86 -11.81
N SER A 111 -13.71 3.82 -11.30
CA SER A 111 -15.10 3.56 -11.61
C SER A 111 -15.94 4.70 -11.02
N GLU A 112 -16.74 5.36 -11.84
CA GLU A 112 -17.65 6.41 -11.38
C GLU A 112 -18.58 5.87 -10.27
N PRO A 113 -18.76 6.59 -9.15
CA PRO A 113 -19.70 6.16 -8.13
C PRO A 113 -21.13 6.46 -8.59
N GLY A 114 -21.84 5.44 -9.06
CA GLY A 114 -23.31 5.42 -9.06
C GLY A 114 -24.00 5.14 -10.38
N SER A 115 -24.05 3.87 -10.77
CA SER A 115 -25.20 3.32 -11.51
C SER A 115 -25.56 1.93 -10.98
N GLU A 116 -25.79 1.84 -9.67
CA GLU A 116 -26.56 0.74 -9.08
C GLU A 116 -27.89 1.28 -8.58
N ALA A 117 -28.76 1.62 -9.54
CA ALA A 117 -30.19 1.75 -9.32
C ALA A 117 -30.89 0.67 -10.15
N GLY A 118 -31.32 -0.40 -9.48
CA GLY A 118 -32.42 -1.26 -9.92
C GLY A 118 -32.04 -2.61 -10.49
N VAL A 119 -32.08 -3.65 -9.65
CA VAL A 119 -33.16 -4.66 -9.71
C VAL A 119 -33.16 -5.50 -8.43
N ALA A 120 -34.05 -5.12 -7.51
CA ALA A 120 -34.67 -6.08 -6.61
C ALA A 120 -35.94 -6.60 -7.29
N ALA A 121 -36.00 -7.92 -7.55
CA ALA A 121 -37.23 -8.74 -7.46
C ALA A 121 -36.97 -10.12 -8.10
N GLY A 122 -37.09 -11.16 -7.28
CA GLY A 122 -37.00 -12.54 -7.75
C GLY A 122 -37.20 -13.57 -6.64
N SER A 123 -38.28 -13.43 -5.86
CA SER A 123 -38.79 -14.50 -5.00
C SER A 123 -39.18 -15.71 -5.84
N GLY A 124 -38.80 -16.90 -5.38
CA GLY A 124 -39.28 -18.18 -5.91
C GLY A 124 -39.10 -19.29 -4.89
N SER A 125 -40.16 -19.55 -4.13
CA SER A 125 -40.34 -20.64 -3.16
C SER A 125 -40.50 -22.01 -3.84
N GLY A 126 -39.96 -23.07 -3.23
CA GLY A 126 -40.30 -24.46 -3.52
C GLY A 126 -39.88 -25.42 -2.40
N SER A 127 -40.86 -26.02 -1.74
CA SER A 127 -40.82 -26.99 -0.62
C SER A 127 -40.07 -28.30 -0.95
N ALA A 128 -39.44 -28.96 0.05
CA ALA A 128 -39.81 -30.26 0.69
C ALA A 128 -40.12 -31.40 -0.30
N ASP A 129 -39.61 -32.63 -0.24
CA ASP A 129 -39.10 -33.54 0.81
C ASP A 129 -38.14 -34.54 0.11
N ASP A 130 -37.30 -35.27 0.85
CA ASP A 130 -37.28 -36.76 0.84
C ASP A 130 -36.03 -37.31 1.54
N ALA A 131 -36.26 -38.29 2.41
CA ALA A 131 -35.29 -38.89 3.31
C ALA A 131 -34.58 -40.08 2.65
N GLY A 132 -33.27 -40.24 2.93
CA GLY A 132 -32.48 -41.35 2.43
C GLY A 132 -31.37 -41.75 3.41
N ASP A 133 -31.71 -42.75 4.21
CA ASP A 133 -30.94 -43.56 5.16
C ASP A 133 -29.54 -44.05 4.70
N GLY A 134 -28.61 -44.13 5.65
CA GLY A 134 -27.62 -45.23 5.72
C GLY A 134 -26.12 -44.92 5.53
N PRO A 135 -25.21 -45.65 6.20
CA PRO A 135 -23.97 -45.09 6.75
C PRO A 135 -22.67 -45.64 6.13
N ALA A 136 -21.54 -45.06 6.60
CA ALA A 136 -20.18 -45.63 6.72
C ALA A 136 -19.09 -44.88 5.93
N ALA A 137 -18.10 -44.36 6.66
CA ALA A 137 -16.71 -44.80 6.59
C ALA A 137 -15.80 -43.73 7.22
N ALA A 138 -15.05 -44.16 8.23
CA ALA A 138 -13.95 -43.42 8.82
C ALA A 138 -12.87 -43.14 7.75
N ALA A 139 -12.47 -41.88 7.61
CA ALA A 139 -11.29 -41.48 6.86
C ALA A 139 -10.26 -40.86 7.82
N THR A 140 -9.13 -41.55 7.91
CA THR A 140 -7.93 -41.35 8.72
C THR A 140 -7.30 -39.96 8.55
N PRO A 141 -6.72 -39.34 9.60
CA PRO A 141 -5.95 -38.11 9.45
C PRO A 141 -4.59 -38.36 8.75
N PRO A 142 -4.13 -37.49 7.84
CA PRO A 142 -2.81 -37.62 7.23
C PRO A 142 -1.69 -37.27 8.22
N ALA A 143 -0.61 -38.07 8.16
CA ALA A 143 0.58 -37.99 9.00
C ALA A 143 1.48 -36.75 8.70
N PRO A 144 2.28 -36.28 9.68
CA PRO A 144 3.15 -35.11 9.53
C PRO A 144 4.36 -35.40 8.61
N THR A 145 4.58 -34.53 7.63
CA THR A 145 5.74 -34.56 6.75
C THR A 145 7.00 -34.14 7.52
N ARG A 146 8.06 -34.95 7.37
CA ARG A 146 9.33 -34.81 8.07
C ARG A 146 10.07 -33.54 7.68
N SER A 147 10.45 -32.79 8.70
CA SER A 147 11.37 -31.66 8.72
C SER A 147 12.61 -31.91 7.85
N ARG A 148 12.78 -31.11 6.79
CA ARG A 148 14.05 -31.03 6.04
C ARG A 148 15.03 -30.23 6.89
N ARG A 149 16.18 -30.85 7.19
CA ARG A 149 17.31 -30.26 7.91
C ARG A 149 17.79 -29.00 7.19
N ARG A 150 17.87 -27.90 7.93
CA ARG A 150 18.53 -26.65 7.54
C ARG A 150 20.05 -26.87 7.62
N PRO A 151 20.85 -26.56 6.58
CA PRO A 151 22.30 -26.49 6.69
C PRO A 151 22.70 -25.33 7.62
N ALA A 152 23.77 -25.52 8.40
CA ALA A 152 24.33 -24.52 9.31
C ALA A 152 24.92 -23.32 8.52
N PRO A 153 24.80 -22.08 9.02
CA PRO A 153 25.60 -20.96 8.52
C PRO A 153 27.06 -21.15 8.95
N THR A 154 27.97 -20.96 8.02
CA THR A 154 29.41 -20.80 8.28
C THR A 154 29.64 -19.43 8.90
N ASP A 155 30.34 -19.41 10.04
CA ASP A 155 30.97 -18.23 10.61
C ASP A 155 32.00 -17.70 9.60
N ASP A 156 31.73 -16.54 9.02
CA ASP A 156 32.76 -15.71 8.38
C ASP A 156 32.94 -14.48 9.27
N ASP A 157 34.05 -14.53 9.98
CA ASP A 157 34.57 -13.58 10.94
C ASP A 157 35.06 -12.29 10.27
N GLU A 158 34.94 -11.20 11.03
CA GLU A 158 35.90 -10.08 11.05
C GLU A 158 36.05 -9.15 9.84
N GLU A 159 35.17 -8.14 9.74
CA GLU A 159 35.62 -6.77 9.41
C GLU A 159 34.98 -5.77 10.39
N GLY A 160 35.62 -5.62 11.55
CA GLY A 160 35.31 -4.57 12.52
C GLY A 160 35.74 -3.20 11.98
N PHE A 161 34.78 -2.30 11.77
CA PHE A 161 35.05 -0.91 11.45
C PHE A 161 35.69 -0.20 12.66
N VAL A 162 36.98 0.11 12.56
CA VAL A 162 37.68 1.00 13.51
C VAL A 162 37.44 2.44 13.07
N LEU A 163 36.70 3.21 13.88
CA LEU A 163 36.60 4.67 13.71
C LEU A 163 37.79 5.31 14.44
N GLU A 164 38.70 5.92 13.69
CA GLU A 164 39.76 6.74 14.28
C GLU A 164 39.16 8.04 14.88
N PRO A 165 39.64 8.49 16.05
CA PRO A 165 39.15 9.72 16.65
C PRO A 165 39.61 10.94 15.84
N VAL A 166 38.65 11.79 15.48
CA VAL A 166 38.88 13.12 14.93
C VAL A 166 39.56 13.95 16.03
N LYS A 167 40.75 14.49 15.74
CA LYS A 167 41.42 15.45 16.63
C LYS A 167 40.81 16.83 16.42
N ASP A 168 40.40 17.46 17.52
CA ASP A 168 40.04 18.88 17.62
C ASP A 168 41.20 19.82 17.22
#